data_AF-A0A7Y2U7S8-F1
#
_entry.id   AF-A0A7Y2U7S8-F1
#
_cell.length_a   1.000
_cell.length_b   1.000
_cell.length_c   1.000
_cell.angle_alpha   90.00
_cell.angle_beta   90.00
_cell.angle_gamma   90.00
#
_symmetry.space_group_name_H-M   'P 1'
#
loop_
_entity.id
_entity.type
_entity.pdbx_description
1 polymer ?
#
loop_
_entity_poly.entity_id
_entity_poly.type
_entity_poly.pdbx_seq_one_letter_code
_entity_poly.pdbx_strand_id
1 'polypeptide(L)'
;RGTISNVYRKLSYEEIKPLLPAIYQAVKKPAPSGIMFAGQIRLAGLKLLAKHKIQEGIPLCLDVMQIHKWGKKNRITGCLDALDSYGAAAKPMIPELKKLVTELKKHREQAMMKPFIERIQKKITELENTDAQVELRSLKS
;
A
#
# COMPACT_ATOMS: atom_id res chain seq x y z
N ARG A 1 2.61 1.71 23.67
CA ARG A 1 1.45 1.80 22.73
C ARG A 1 1.71 0.91 21.50
N GLY A 2 1.58 -0.42 21.65
CA GLY A 2 1.68 -1.41 20.56
C GLY A 2 0.40 -2.23 20.38
N THR A 3 -0.63 -1.92 21.18
CA THR A 3 -1.82 -2.75 21.37
C THR A 3 -2.85 -2.58 20.26
N ILE A 4 -2.99 -1.36 19.71
CA ILE A 4 -4.00 -1.04 18.68
C ILE A 4 -3.75 -1.82 17.38
N SER A 5 -2.49 -1.94 16.94
CA SER A 5 -2.12 -2.68 15.73
C SER A 5 -2.37 -4.19 15.84
N ASN A 6 -2.50 -4.74 17.05
CA ASN A 6 -2.78 -6.16 17.28
C ASN A 6 -4.29 -6.44 17.36
N VAL A 7 -5.08 -5.50 17.91
CA VAL A 7 -6.54 -5.61 17.98
C VAL A 7 -7.14 -5.63 16.56
N TYR A 8 -6.71 -4.73 15.67
CA TYR A 8 -7.22 -4.69 14.29
C TYR A 8 -6.96 -5.95 13.47
N ARG A 9 -5.97 -6.78 13.83
CA ARG A 9 -5.72 -8.04 13.12
C ARG A 9 -6.76 -9.11 13.45
N LYS A 10 -7.43 -9.04 14.60
CA LYS A 10 -8.41 -10.02 15.08
C LYS A 10 -9.86 -9.66 14.72
N LEU A 11 -10.13 -8.43 14.31
CA LEU A 11 -11.47 -8.00 13.94
C LEU A 11 -11.90 -8.63 12.62
N SER A 12 -13.14 -9.11 12.61
CA SER A 12 -13.89 -9.47 11.40
C SER A 12 -14.16 -8.23 10.54
N TYR A 13 -14.65 -8.44 9.31
CA TYR A 13 -15.00 -7.32 8.45
C TYR A 13 -16.10 -6.43 9.05
N GLU A 14 -17.12 -7.02 9.68
CA GLU A 14 -18.24 -6.28 10.27
C GLU A 14 -17.79 -5.35 11.41
N GLU A 15 -16.89 -5.83 12.28
CA GLU A 15 -16.38 -5.04 13.40
C GLU A 15 -15.51 -3.87 12.95
N ILE A 16 -14.81 -4.02 11.82
CA ILE A 16 -13.90 -3.00 11.31
C ILE A 16 -14.54 -2.03 10.33
N LYS A 17 -15.63 -2.45 9.66
CA LYS A 17 -16.38 -1.66 8.69
C LYS A 17 -16.62 -0.20 9.14
N PRO A 18 -17.14 0.09 10.36
CA PRO A 18 -17.38 1.46 10.79
C PRO A 18 -16.10 2.30 10.96
N LEU A 19 -14.95 1.66 11.16
CA LEU A 19 -13.66 2.33 11.34
C LEU A 19 -12.91 2.54 10.02
N LEU A 20 -13.27 1.81 8.96
CA LEU A 20 -12.57 1.86 7.67
C LEU A 20 -12.46 3.28 7.08
N PRO A 21 -13.50 4.15 7.14
CA PRO A 21 -13.37 5.53 6.66
C PRO A 21 -12.30 6.32 7.42
N ALA A 22 -12.25 6.19 8.75
CA ALA A 22 -11.26 6.87 9.58
C ALA A 22 -9.84 6.32 9.33
N ILE A 23 -9.71 5.01 9.17
CA ILE A 23 -8.44 4.35 8.82
C ILE A 23 -7.96 4.86 7.45
N TYR A 24 -8.83 4.89 6.44
CA TYR A 24 -8.52 5.41 5.12
C TYR A 24 -8.00 6.85 5.19
N GLN A 25 -8.67 7.73 5.95
CA GLN A 25 -8.22 9.10 6.12
C GLN A 25 -6.86 9.19 6.82
N ALA A 26 -6.61 8.38 7.85
CA ALA A 26 -5.32 8.35 8.54
C ALA A 26 -4.17 7.84 7.63
N VAL A 27 -4.46 6.95 6.68
CA VAL A 27 -3.48 6.52 5.67
C VAL A 27 -3.25 7.60 4.62
N LYS A 28 -4.32 8.26 4.16
CA LYS A 28 -4.25 9.29 3.11
C LYS A 28 -3.56 10.56 3.60
N LYS A 29 -3.94 11.06 4.78
CA LYS A 29 -3.46 12.32 5.35
C LYS A 29 -2.80 12.05 6.71
N PRO A 30 -1.46 12.07 6.81
CA PRO A 30 -0.81 11.96 8.10
C PRO A 30 -1.20 13.14 9.00
N ALA A 31 -1.39 12.87 10.30
CA ALA A 31 -1.57 13.93 11.28
C ALA A 31 -0.31 14.82 11.35
N PRO A 32 -0.46 16.14 11.56
CA PRO A 32 0.67 17.06 11.67
C PRO A 32 1.54 16.76 12.91
N SER A 33 0.93 16.27 13.99
CA SER A 33 1.63 15.73 15.16
C SER A 33 2.07 14.28 14.94
N GLY A 34 3.30 13.92 15.35
CA GLY A 34 3.76 12.53 15.33
C GLY A 34 4.36 12.06 14.00
N ILE A 35 5.00 12.97 13.24
CA ILE A 35 5.69 12.69 11.96
C ILE A 35 6.64 11.48 12.06
N MET A 36 7.30 11.31 13.20
CA MET A 36 8.18 10.16 13.47
C MET A 36 7.46 8.80 13.35
N PHE A 37 6.17 8.74 13.65
CA PHE A 37 5.35 7.51 13.64
C PHE A 37 4.39 7.44 12.45
N ALA A 38 4.18 8.56 11.76
CA ALA A 38 3.22 8.67 10.65
C ALA A 38 3.42 7.57 9.59
N GLY A 39 4.67 7.25 9.24
CA GLY A 39 4.96 6.18 8.27
C GLY A 39 4.50 4.80 8.73
N GLN A 40 4.68 4.45 10.00
CA GLN A 40 4.28 3.15 10.55
C GLN A 40 2.76 3.04 10.65
N ILE A 41 2.09 4.11 11.09
CA ILE A 41 0.63 4.17 11.22
C ILE A 41 -0.03 4.03 9.84
N ARG A 42 0.44 4.80 8.85
CA ARG A 42 -0.05 4.71 7.47
C ARG A 42 0.16 3.32 6.90
N LEU A 43 1.31 2.68 7.15
CA LEU A 43 1.55 1.33 6.66
C LEU A 43 0.65 0.29 7.36
N ALA A 44 0.41 0.43 8.66
CA ALA A 44 -0.50 -0.45 9.39
C ALA A 44 -1.95 -0.33 8.87
N GLY A 45 -2.42 0.89 8.65
CA GLY A 45 -3.73 1.15 8.06
C GLY A 45 -3.82 0.63 6.62
N LEU A 46 -2.77 0.80 5.82
CA LEU A 46 -2.72 0.28 4.45
C LEU A 46 -2.82 -1.26 4.43
N LYS A 47 -2.08 -1.95 5.29
CA LYS A 47 -2.16 -3.41 5.42
C LYS A 47 -3.56 -3.88 5.83
N LEU A 48 -4.26 -3.07 6.61
CA LEU A 48 -5.63 -3.37 7.04
C LEU A 48 -6.63 -3.23 5.90
N LEU A 49 -6.56 -2.13 5.14
CA LEU A 49 -7.36 -1.94 3.91
C LEU A 49 -7.13 -3.10 2.93
N ALA A 50 -5.86 -3.48 2.76
CA ALA A 50 -5.44 -4.56 1.88
C ALA A 50 -5.96 -5.94 2.33
N LYS A 51 -5.87 -6.24 3.63
CA LYS A 51 -6.44 -7.46 4.24
C LYS A 51 -7.95 -7.59 3.96
N HIS A 52 -8.68 -6.48 4.02
CA HIS A 52 -10.14 -6.47 3.80
C HIS A 52 -10.55 -6.20 2.35
N LYS A 53 -9.60 -6.14 1.40
CA LYS A 53 -9.82 -5.89 -0.03
C LYS A 53 -10.55 -4.58 -0.33
N ILE A 54 -10.20 -3.52 0.40
CA ILE A 54 -10.81 -2.20 0.23
C ILE A 54 -10.23 -1.53 -1.02
N GLN A 55 -11.05 -1.29 -2.03
CA GLN A 55 -10.62 -0.79 -3.33
C GLN A 55 -9.85 0.54 -3.23
N GLU A 56 -10.33 1.46 -2.40
CA GLU A 56 -9.72 2.78 -2.21
C GLU A 56 -8.30 2.71 -1.60
N GLY A 57 -7.94 1.56 -1.01
CA GLY A 57 -6.60 1.31 -0.49
C GLY A 57 -5.54 1.02 -1.55
N ILE A 58 -5.94 0.59 -2.76
CA ILE A 58 -5.01 0.24 -3.85
C ILE A 58 -4.13 1.44 -4.26
N PRO A 59 -4.67 2.62 -4.64
CA PRO A 59 -3.84 3.75 -5.01
C PRO A 59 -2.96 4.26 -3.85
N LEU A 60 -3.42 4.10 -2.60
CA LEU A 60 -2.63 4.48 -1.43
C LEU A 60 -1.35 3.66 -1.27
N CYS A 61 -1.26 2.46 -1.86
CA CYS A 61 -0.02 1.68 -1.88
C CYS A 61 1.12 2.47 -2.53
N LEU A 62 0.86 3.29 -3.55
CA LEU A 62 1.90 4.10 -4.20
C LEU A 62 2.16 5.39 -3.42
N ASP A 63 1.10 6.07 -2.97
CA ASP A 63 1.19 7.35 -2.24
C ASP A 63 1.95 7.24 -0.91
N VAL A 64 1.89 6.08 -0.25
CA VAL A 64 2.55 5.84 1.05
C VAL A 64 4.04 5.55 0.89
N MET A 65 4.50 5.09 -0.28
CA MET A 65 5.91 4.71 -0.48
C MET A 65 6.87 5.87 -0.17
N GLN A 66 6.54 7.07 -0.65
CA GLN A 66 7.30 8.30 -0.44
C GLN A 66 8.82 8.08 -0.63
N ILE A 67 9.19 7.74 -1.87
CA ILE A 67 10.54 7.29 -2.24
C ILE A 67 11.65 8.32 -2.00
N HIS A 68 11.32 9.59 -1.74
CA HIS A 68 12.28 10.64 -1.41
C HIS A 68 12.44 10.90 0.09
N LYS A 69 11.65 10.27 0.95
CA LYS A 69 11.72 10.45 2.41
C LYS A 69 12.68 9.44 3.05
N TRP A 70 13.29 9.80 4.17
CA TRP A 70 14.13 8.89 4.96
C TRP A 70 13.34 7.68 5.46
N GLY A 71 14.02 6.57 5.75
CA GLY A 71 13.37 5.33 6.21
C GLY A 71 12.45 4.64 5.19
N LYS A 72 12.57 4.99 3.89
CA LYS A 72 11.70 4.51 2.80
C LYS A 72 11.71 3.00 2.58
N LYS A 73 12.81 2.29 2.86
CA LYS A 73 12.94 0.85 2.60
C LYS A 73 11.76 0.05 3.16
N ASN A 74 11.46 0.25 4.45
CA ASN A 74 10.35 -0.44 5.12
C ASN A 74 8.98 -0.04 4.56
N ARG A 75 8.81 1.22 4.14
CA ARG A 75 7.57 1.69 3.50
C ARG A 75 7.39 1.06 2.13
N ILE A 76 8.42 1.08 1.28
CA ILE A 76 8.39 0.48 -0.07
C ILE A 76 8.05 -1.00 0.03
N THR A 77 8.77 -1.76 0.87
CA THR A 77 8.48 -3.19 1.08
C THR A 77 7.04 -3.42 1.50
N GLY A 78 6.59 -2.73 2.55
CA GLY A 78 5.23 -2.95 3.06
C GLY A 78 4.12 -2.49 2.11
N CYS A 79 4.37 -1.48 1.27
CA CYS A 79 3.44 -1.04 0.24
C CYS A 79 3.35 -2.06 -0.90
N LEU A 80 4.48 -2.65 -1.31
CA LEU A 80 4.50 -3.73 -2.29
C LEU A 80 3.80 -4.98 -1.74
N ASP A 81 4.01 -5.34 -0.47
CA ASP A 81 3.31 -6.46 0.17
C ASP A 81 1.79 -6.22 0.21
N ALA A 82 1.36 -4.98 0.50
CA ALA A 82 -0.05 -4.60 0.48
C ALA A 82 -0.63 -4.69 -0.95
N LEU A 83 0.10 -4.18 -1.95
CA LEU A 83 -0.29 -4.26 -3.36
C LEU A 83 -0.40 -5.73 -3.83
N ASP A 84 0.54 -6.58 -3.43
CA ASP A 84 0.52 -8.01 -3.75
C ASP A 84 -0.73 -8.68 -3.22
N SER A 85 -1.18 -8.31 -2.02
CA SER A 85 -2.39 -8.85 -1.44
C SER A 85 -3.65 -8.53 -2.24
N TYR A 86 -3.67 -7.49 -3.09
CA TYR A 86 -4.83 -7.22 -3.97
C TYR A 86 -4.86 -8.13 -5.21
N GLY A 87 -3.74 -8.76 -5.58
CA GLY A 87 -3.67 -9.64 -6.76
C GLY A 87 -4.07 -8.90 -8.04
N ALA A 88 -4.91 -9.53 -8.87
CA ALA A 88 -5.34 -8.99 -10.16
C ALA A 88 -6.09 -7.65 -10.08
N ALA A 89 -6.70 -7.34 -8.93
CA ALA A 89 -7.33 -6.03 -8.71
C ALA A 89 -6.35 -4.84 -8.81
N ALA A 90 -5.04 -5.09 -8.71
CA ALA A 90 -4.02 -4.07 -8.92
C ALA A 90 -3.73 -3.75 -10.40
N LYS A 91 -4.34 -4.47 -11.36
CA LYS A 91 -4.13 -4.28 -12.82
C LYS A 91 -4.33 -2.82 -13.28
N PRO A 92 -5.30 -2.04 -12.80
CA PRO A 92 -5.43 -0.63 -13.15
C PRO A 92 -4.24 0.26 -12.78
N MET A 93 -3.34 -0.21 -11.88
CA MET A 93 -2.16 0.53 -11.45
C MET A 93 -0.92 0.32 -12.32
N ILE A 94 -1.01 -0.50 -13.38
CA ILE A 94 0.12 -0.75 -14.29
C ILE A 94 0.77 0.56 -14.80
N PRO A 95 0.03 1.59 -15.26
CA PRO A 95 0.63 2.84 -15.73
C PRO A 95 1.47 3.54 -14.65
N GLU A 96 0.95 3.61 -13.42
CA GLU A 96 1.59 4.23 -12.27
C GLU A 96 2.80 3.43 -11.79
N LEU A 97 2.74 2.10 -11.83
CA LEU A 97 3.87 1.23 -11.55
C LEU A 97 5.01 1.41 -12.57
N LYS A 98 4.69 1.57 -13.86
CA LYS A 98 5.67 1.89 -14.91
C LYS A 98 6.33 3.26 -14.68
N LYS A 99 5.56 4.27 -14.25
CA LYS A 99 6.10 5.58 -13.83
C LYS A 99 7.03 5.43 -12.64
N LEU A 100 6.62 4.69 -11.60
CA LEU A 100 7.42 4.46 -10.40
C LEU A 100 8.76 3.78 -10.73
N VAL A 101 8.78 2.76 -11.60
CA VAL A 101 10.02 2.13 -12.07
C VAL A 101 10.96 3.16 -12.71
N THR A 102 10.41 4.07 -13.51
CA THR A 102 11.17 5.12 -14.18
C THR A 102 11.77 6.10 -13.17
N GLU A 103 11.01 6.51 -12.15
CA GLU A 103 11.51 7.37 -11.07
C GLU A 103 12.58 6.68 -10.22
N LEU A 104 12.38 5.41 -9.87
CA LEU A 104 13.34 4.63 -9.08
C LEU A 104 14.67 4.44 -9.84
N LYS A 105 14.63 4.26 -11.16
CA LYS A 105 15.83 4.20 -12.00
C LYS A 105 16.61 5.51 -12.05
N LYS A 106 15.92 6.66 -11.92
CA LYS A 106 16.55 7.99 -11.88
C LYS A 106 16.94 8.43 -10.46
N HIS A 107 16.65 7.62 -9.45
CA HIS A 107 16.88 7.98 -8.05
C HIS A 107 18.38 7.93 -7.70
N ARG A 108 18.86 8.90 -6.92
CA ARG A 108 20.27 8.98 -6.47
C ARG A 108 20.80 7.71 -5.77
N GLU A 109 19.91 6.93 -5.15
CA GLU A 109 20.20 5.66 -4.47
C GLU A 109 19.78 4.45 -5.33
N GLN A 110 19.86 4.53 -6.67
CA GLN A 110 19.38 3.51 -7.60
C GLN A 110 19.87 2.10 -7.29
N ALA A 111 21.13 1.93 -6.88
CA ALA A 111 21.70 0.63 -6.51
C ALA A 111 20.88 -0.08 -5.41
N MET A 112 20.39 0.68 -4.42
CA MET A 112 19.51 0.16 -3.36
C MET A 112 18.08 -0.07 -3.85
N MET A 113 17.66 0.63 -4.92
CA MET A 113 16.33 0.50 -5.51
C MET A 113 16.21 -0.68 -6.47
N LYS A 114 17.33 -1.22 -6.98
CA LYS A 114 17.37 -2.33 -7.94
C LYS A 114 16.44 -3.51 -7.56
N PRO A 115 16.48 -4.09 -6.34
CA PRO A 115 15.58 -5.19 -5.98
C PRO A 115 14.10 -4.79 -5.99
N PHE A 116 13.77 -3.53 -5.67
CA PHE A 116 12.39 -3.04 -5.74
C PHE A 116 11.94 -2.83 -7.19
N ILE A 117 12.83 -2.32 -8.05
CA ILE A 117 12.57 -2.16 -9.48
C ILE A 117 12.25 -3.51 -10.11
N GLU A 118 13.09 -4.52 -9.87
CA GLU A 118 12.89 -5.88 -10.38
C GLU A 118 11.57 -6.49 -9.88
N ARG A 119 11.26 -6.31 -8.58
CA ARG A 119 9.98 -6.77 -8.00
C ARG A 119 8.77 -6.09 -8.66
N ILE A 120 8.83 -4.77 -8.89
CA ILE A 120 7.73 -4.04 -9.54
C ILE A 120 7.56 -4.47 -11.00
N GLN A 121 8.67 -4.64 -11.74
CA GLN A 121 8.63 -5.09 -13.13
C GLN A 121 8.02 -6.50 -13.24
N LYS A 122 8.45 -7.43 -12.38
CA LYS A 122 7.87 -8.77 -12.31
C LYS A 122 6.36 -8.69 -12.05
N LYS A 123 5.94 -7.85 -11.10
CA LYS A 123 4.52 -7.66 -10.78
C LYS A 123 3.71 -7.12 -11.95
N ILE A 124 4.25 -6.15 -12.69
CA ILE A 124 3.61 -5.62 -13.91
C ILE A 124 3.36 -6.76 -14.90
N THR A 125 4.36 -7.59 -15.17
CA THR A 125 4.22 -8.73 -16.08
C THR A 125 3.19 -9.74 -15.58
N GLU A 126 3.14 -10.03 -14.28
CA GLU A 126 2.11 -10.91 -13.70
C GLU A 126 0.70 -10.34 -13.88
N LEU A 127 0.52 -9.02 -13.68
CA LEU A 127 -0.76 -8.33 -13.82
C LEU A 127 -1.22 -8.22 -15.29
N GLU A 128 -0.28 -8.06 -16.23
CA GLU A 128 -0.57 -8.02 -17.66
C GLU A 128 -1.09 -9.38 -18.15
N ASN A 129 -0.56 -10.49 -17.63
CA ASN A 129 -0.92 -11.85 -18.03
C ASN A 129 -2.07 -12.48 -17.22
N THR A 130 -2.59 -11.79 -16.21
CA THR A 130 -3.66 -12.30 -15.34
C THR A 130 -5.03 -11.77 -15.78
N ASP A 131 -5.99 -12.69 -15.94
CA ASP A 131 -7.41 -12.38 -16.20
C ASP A 131 -8.32 -12.73 -15.00
N ALA A 132 -7.73 -13.02 -13.84
CA ALA A 132 -8.48 -13.33 -12.64
C ALA A 132 -9.30 -12.11 -12.17
N GLN A 133 -10.56 -12.35 -11.83
CA GLN A 133 -11.42 -11.35 -11.21
C GLN A 133 -11.31 -11.45 -9.69
N VAL A 134 -11.07 -10.32 -9.03
CA VAL A 134 -11.00 -10.22 -7.57
C VAL A 134 -12.12 -9.31 -7.11
N GLU A 135 -12.99 -9.81 -6.25
CA GLU A 135 -14.02 -8.98 -5.62
C GLU A 135 -13.39 -8.03 -4.60
N LEU A 136 -13.70 -6.75 -4.75
CA LEU A 136 -13.28 -5.69 -3.85
C LEU A 136 -14.47 -5.12 -3.10
N ARG A 137 -14.21 -4.60 -1.90
CA ARG A 137 -15.18 -3.87 -1.10
C ARG A 137 -14.91 -2.37 -1.26
N SER A 138 -15.95 -1.56 -1.25
CA SER A 138 -15.85 -0.09 -1.25
C SER A 138 -16.21 0.47 0.12
N LEU A 139 -15.59 1.59 0.46
CA LEU A 139 -15.96 2.38 1.66
C LEU A 139 -17.34 3.04 1.54
N LYS A 140 -17.89 3.14 0.33
CA LYS A 140 -19.17 3.82 0.05
C LYS A 140 -20.39 2.89 0.06
N SER A 141 -20.21 1.61 0.42
CA SER A 141 -21.22 0.53 0.29
C SER A 141 -21.56 -0.16 1.60
#